data_AF-A0A9X1CBD5-F1
#
_entry.id   AF-A0A9X1CBD5-F1
#
_cell.length_a   1.000
_cell.length_b   1.000
_cell.length_c   1.000
_cell.angle_alpha   90.00
_cell.angle_beta   90.00
_cell.angle_gamma   90.00
#
_symmetry.space_group_name_H-M   'P 1'
#
loop_
_entity.id
_entity.type
_entity.pdbx_description
1 polymer ?
#
loop_
_entity_poly.entity_id
_entity_poly.type
_entity_poly.pdbx_seq_one_letter_code
_entity_poly.pdbx_strand_id
1 'polypeptide(L)'
;MQVIVKETTFTKINERIGTMLQKMKSYSQLFIAKKSLKTLLKTNRYESEEVMKNYYRALVENNQLNEDLTKGSVEGKNKLSKQLIDSFVELREHLHDEDFYTQVAKQWVKK
;
A
#
# COMPACT_ATOMS: atom_id res chain seq x y z
N MET A 1 -19.72 23.78 17.33
CA MET A 1 -18.28 23.53 17.08
C MET A 1 -17.99 22.05 17.28
N GLN A 2 -18.04 21.21 16.23
CA GLN A 2 -17.74 19.76 16.32
C GLN A 2 -16.98 19.21 15.11
N VAL A 3 -16.28 20.07 14.35
CA VAL A 3 -15.59 19.64 13.10
C VAL A 3 -14.10 19.33 13.33
N ILE A 4 -13.49 19.83 14.40
CA ILE A 4 -12.02 19.86 14.55
C ILE A 4 -11.44 18.50 15.00
N VAL A 5 -12.23 17.61 15.60
CA VAL A 5 -11.70 16.35 16.20
C VAL A 5 -11.44 15.26 15.15
N LYS A 6 -12.19 15.25 14.04
CA LYS A 6 -12.02 14.23 12.98
C LYS A 6 -10.75 14.47 12.16
N GLU A 7 -10.46 15.73 11.81
CA GLU A 7 -9.26 16.08 11.03
C GLU A 7 -7.95 15.79 11.79
N THR A 8 -7.89 16.07 13.10
CA THR A 8 -6.65 15.84 13.88
C THR A 8 -6.31 14.36 14.05
N THR A 9 -7.32 13.49 14.08
CA THR A 9 -7.10 12.04 14.14
C THR A 9 -6.63 11.50 12.78
N PHE A 10 -7.18 12.08 11.70
CA PHE A 10 -6.89 11.72 10.31
C PHE A 10 -5.45 12.05 9.92
N THR A 11 -4.98 13.25 10.27
CA THR A 11 -3.59 13.66 10.02
C THR A 11 -2.60 12.77 10.76
N LYS A 12 -2.90 12.37 12.00
CA LYS A 12 -2.04 11.48 12.80
C LYS A 12 -1.93 10.06 12.23
N ILE A 13 -2.98 9.53 11.61
CA ILE A 13 -2.96 8.22 10.94
C ILE A 13 -2.14 8.29 9.65
N ASN A 14 -2.35 9.33 8.84
CA ASN A 14 -1.58 9.55 7.61
C ASN A 14 -0.09 9.83 7.89
N GLU A 15 0.23 10.57 8.95
CA GLU A 15 1.62 10.75 9.40
C GLU A 15 2.22 9.44 9.94
N ARG A 16 1.45 8.63 10.69
CA ARG A 16 1.93 7.30 11.14
C ARG A 16 2.16 6.36 9.98
N ILE A 17 1.29 6.34 8.99
CA ILE A 17 1.43 5.49 7.80
C ILE A 17 2.58 6.00 6.94
N GLY A 18 2.67 7.32 6.69
CA GLY A 18 3.77 7.96 5.96
C GLY A 18 5.14 7.75 6.59
N THR A 19 5.24 7.85 7.92
CA THR A 19 6.48 7.55 8.67
C THR A 19 6.78 6.05 8.76
N MET A 20 5.77 5.17 8.71
CA MET A 20 5.97 3.71 8.56
C MET A 20 6.47 3.33 7.16
N LEU A 21 6.05 4.05 6.12
CA LEU A 21 6.44 3.82 4.72
C LEU A 21 7.90 4.17 4.45
N GLN A 22 8.40 5.29 4.99
CA GLN A 22 9.84 5.64 4.91
C GLN A 22 10.75 4.64 5.65
N LYS A 23 10.18 3.76 6.47
CA LYS A 23 10.90 2.74 7.25
C LYS A 23 10.33 1.34 7.02
N MET A 24 10.09 0.92 5.77
CA MET A 24 9.81 -0.48 5.42
C MET A 24 11.03 -1.40 5.71
N LYS A 25 11.39 -1.53 6.99
CA LYS A 25 12.48 -2.36 7.50
C LYS A 25 11.96 -3.61 8.23
N SER A 26 10.69 -3.69 8.63
CA SER A 26 10.18 -4.80 9.46
C SER A 26 8.92 -5.48 8.91
N TYR A 27 8.92 -6.83 8.94
CA TYR A 27 7.77 -7.69 8.63
C TYR A 27 6.51 -7.35 9.45
N SER A 28 6.66 -6.96 10.72
CA SER A 28 5.53 -6.65 11.61
C SER A 28 4.72 -5.45 11.13
N GLN A 29 5.36 -4.47 10.51
CA GLN A 29 4.70 -3.27 9.99
C GLN A 29 3.85 -3.60 8.77
N LEU A 30 4.37 -4.41 7.84
CA LEU A 30 3.60 -4.87 6.68
C LEU A 30 2.42 -5.75 7.09
N PHE A 31 2.58 -6.55 8.15
CA PHE A 31 1.49 -7.37 8.67
C PHE A 31 0.36 -6.52 9.26
N ILE A 32 0.70 -5.49 10.05
CA ILE A 32 -0.28 -4.54 10.60
C ILE A 32 -0.97 -3.80 9.46
N ALA A 33 -0.21 -3.29 8.48
CA ALA A 33 -0.77 -2.57 7.35
C ALA A 33 -1.73 -3.44 6.52
N LYS A 34 -1.36 -4.69 6.25
CA LYS A 34 -2.23 -5.65 5.55
C LYS A 34 -3.54 -5.90 6.30
N LYS A 35 -3.51 -5.99 7.63
CA LYS A 35 -4.73 -6.08 8.46
C LYS A 35 -5.57 -4.80 8.39
N SER A 36 -4.96 -3.64 8.56
CA SER A 36 -5.66 -2.35 8.48
C SER A 36 -6.31 -2.15 7.11
N LEU A 37 -5.61 -2.51 6.04
CA LEU A 37 -6.10 -2.42 4.68
C LEU A 37 -7.35 -3.28 4.44
N LYS A 38 -7.42 -4.49 5.04
CA LYS A 38 -8.62 -5.33 4.98
C LYS A 38 -9.85 -4.62 5.58
N THR A 39 -9.65 -3.79 6.61
CA THR A 39 -10.71 -2.96 7.18
C THR A 39 -11.03 -1.79 6.25
N LEU A 40 -10.01 -1.06 5.80
CA LEU A 40 -10.18 0.10 4.91
C LEU A 40 -10.91 -0.26 3.60
N LEU A 41 -10.62 -1.41 3.01
CA LEU A 41 -11.33 -1.89 1.81
C LEU A 41 -12.85 -2.03 1.99
N LYS A 42 -13.34 -2.12 3.23
CA LYS A 42 -14.78 -2.18 3.54
C LYS A 42 -15.37 -0.82 3.91
N THR A 43 -14.55 0.09 4.45
CA THR A 43 -15.04 1.31 5.11
C THR A 43 -14.65 2.59 4.37
N ASN A 44 -13.53 2.58 3.64
CA ASN A 44 -12.95 3.76 3.01
C ASN A 44 -12.07 3.37 1.81
N ARG A 45 -12.69 3.32 0.62
CA ARG A 45 -11.99 3.00 -0.64
C ARG A 45 -10.86 3.98 -0.93
N TYR A 46 -11.12 5.27 -0.80
CA TYR A 46 -10.13 6.33 -1.07
C TYR A 46 -8.85 6.15 -0.25
N GLU A 47 -8.98 5.88 1.05
CA GLU A 47 -7.83 5.67 1.93
C GLU A 47 -7.05 4.39 1.58
N SER A 48 -7.75 3.33 1.16
CA SER A 48 -7.09 2.11 0.67
C SER A 48 -6.28 2.36 -0.61
N GLU A 49 -6.76 3.22 -1.50
CA GLU A 49 -6.05 3.62 -2.72
C GLU A 49 -4.83 4.47 -2.41
N GLU A 50 -4.94 5.46 -1.51
CA GLU A 50 -3.82 6.30 -1.10
C GLU A 50 -2.70 5.48 -0.44
N VAL A 51 -3.06 4.51 0.41
CA VAL A 51 -2.08 3.57 0.99
C VAL A 51 -1.36 2.79 -0.11
N MET A 52 -2.09 2.29 -1.12
CA MET A 52 -1.49 1.54 -2.21
C MET A 52 -0.63 2.38 -3.15
N LYS A 53 -1.04 3.61 -3.47
CA LYS A 53 -0.20 4.56 -4.22
C LYS A 53 1.12 4.84 -3.51
N ASN A 54 1.07 5.00 -2.19
CA ASN A 54 2.28 5.21 -1.41
C ASN A 54 3.20 3.98 -1.40
N TYR A 55 2.62 2.76 -1.34
CA TYR A 55 3.41 1.55 -1.50
C TYR A 55 4.06 1.45 -2.88
N TYR A 56 3.30 1.75 -3.94
CA TYR A 56 3.83 1.78 -5.30
C TYR A 56 5.04 2.72 -5.41
N ARG A 57 4.89 3.98 -4.98
CA ARG A 57 5.98 4.97 -4.98
C ARG A 57 7.21 4.45 -4.24
N ALA A 58 7.03 3.94 -3.03
CA ALA A 58 8.14 3.43 -2.24
C ALA A 58 8.80 2.19 -2.86
N LEU A 59 8.05 1.30 -3.53
CA LEU A 59 8.64 0.16 -4.23
C LEU A 59 9.46 0.61 -5.45
N VAL A 60 8.99 1.62 -6.18
CA VAL A 60 9.72 2.23 -7.30
C VAL A 60 10.98 2.93 -6.83
N GLU A 61 10.88 3.78 -5.82
CA GLU A 61 12.03 4.48 -5.22
C GLU A 61 13.11 3.51 -4.68
N ASN A 62 12.70 2.33 -4.20
CA ASN A 62 13.62 1.30 -3.72
C ASN A 62 14.11 0.31 -4.80
N ASN A 63 13.82 0.56 -6.09
CA ASN A 63 14.13 -0.34 -7.21
C ASN A 63 13.58 -1.76 -7.05
N GLN A 64 12.46 -1.91 -6.33
CA GLN A 64 11.79 -3.20 -6.11
C GLN A 64 10.70 -3.47 -7.15
N LEU A 65 10.20 -2.42 -7.79
CA LEU A 65 9.21 -2.44 -8.84
C LEU A 65 9.57 -1.35 -9.85
N ASN A 66 9.42 -1.61 -11.14
CA ASN A 66 9.57 -0.59 -12.17
C ASN A 66 8.24 0.14 -12.42
N GLU A 67 8.28 1.29 -13.10
CA GLU A 67 7.06 2.07 -13.39
C GLU A 67 6.05 1.32 -14.28
N ASP A 68 6.55 0.41 -15.13
CA ASP A 68 5.73 -0.49 -15.95
C ASP A 68 5.22 -1.73 -15.18
N LEU A 69 5.37 -1.73 -13.84
CA LEU A 69 5.02 -2.80 -12.92
C LEU A 69 5.77 -4.12 -13.16
N THR A 70 6.88 -4.10 -13.89
CA THR A 70 7.81 -5.23 -13.91
C THR A 70 8.64 -5.28 -12.62
N LYS A 71 9.19 -6.45 -12.29
CA LYS A 71 10.03 -6.62 -11.09
C LYS A 71 11.30 -5.78 -11.23
N GLY A 72 11.62 -5.03 -10.19
CA GLY A 72 12.86 -4.26 -10.12
C GLY A 72 14.07 -5.14 -9.83
N SER A 73 15.26 -4.53 -9.80
CA SER A 73 16.53 -5.22 -9.52
C SER A 73 16.71 -5.62 -8.06
N VAL A 74 15.93 -5.02 -7.15
CA VAL A 74 15.98 -5.29 -5.71
C VAL A 74 14.81 -6.19 -5.30
N GLU A 75 15.11 -7.31 -4.65
CA GLU A 75 14.05 -8.18 -4.14
C GLU A 75 13.31 -7.61 -2.92
N GLY A 76 12.07 -8.07 -2.73
CA GLY A 76 11.33 -7.88 -1.49
C GLY A 76 12.05 -8.52 -0.30
N LYS A 77 12.34 -7.73 0.74
CA LYS A 77 13.07 -8.18 1.95
C LYS A 77 12.39 -9.31 2.73
N ASN A 78 11.07 -9.48 2.63
CA ASN A 78 10.34 -10.49 3.38
C ASN A 78 9.13 -11.00 2.60
N LYS A 79 8.49 -12.08 3.09
CA LYS A 79 7.36 -12.71 2.41
C LYS A 79 6.23 -11.72 2.08
N LEU A 80 5.90 -10.81 2.99
CA LEU A 80 4.80 -9.86 2.79
C LEU A 80 5.13 -8.80 1.73
N SER A 81 6.38 -8.33 1.67
CA SER A 81 6.79 -7.41 0.60
C SER A 81 6.87 -8.10 -0.75
N LYS A 82 7.34 -9.36 -0.79
CA LYS A 82 7.28 -10.18 -2.01
C LYS A 82 5.83 -10.35 -2.50
N GLN A 83 4.91 -10.71 -1.60
CA GLN A 83 3.48 -10.80 -1.93
C GLN A 83 2.89 -9.47 -2.44
N LEU A 84 3.32 -8.34 -1.89
CA LEU A 84 2.87 -7.02 -2.33
C LEU A 84 3.35 -6.72 -3.75
N ILE A 85 4.65 -6.90 -4.01
CA ILE A 85 5.26 -6.75 -5.34
C ILE A 85 4.55 -7.67 -6.35
N ASP A 86 4.38 -8.94 -6.00
CA ASP A 86 3.70 -9.91 -6.87
C ASP A 86 2.24 -9.50 -7.15
N SER A 87 1.56 -8.81 -6.23
CA SER A 87 0.19 -8.33 -6.45
C SER A 87 0.15 -7.16 -7.44
N PHE A 88 1.16 -6.29 -7.45
CA PHE A 88 1.30 -5.24 -8.47
C PHE A 88 1.61 -5.83 -9.85
N VAL A 89 2.55 -6.78 -9.91
CA VAL A 89 2.96 -7.44 -11.15
C VAL A 89 1.79 -8.21 -11.79
N GLU A 90 1.02 -8.93 -10.97
CA GLU A 90 -0.11 -9.75 -11.44
C GLU A 90 -1.23 -8.90 -12.06
N LEU A 91 -1.41 -7.67 -11.60
CA LEU A 91 -2.45 -6.76 -12.09
C LEU A 91 -1.90 -5.74 -13.09
N ARG A 92 -0.71 -5.95 -13.64
CA ARG A 92 -0.06 -4.99 -14.54
C ARG A 92 -0.92 -4.57 -15.73
N GLU A 93 -1.66 -5.50 -16.31
CA GLU A 93 -2.54 -5.23 -17.47
C GLU A 93 -3.69 -4.28 -17.13
N HIS A 94 -3.99 -4.11 -15.85
CA HIS A 94 -5.01 -3.23 -15.30
C HIS A 94 -4.47 -1.88 -14.83
N LEU A 95 -3.21 -1.52 -15.11
CA LEU A 95 -2.57 -0.28 -14.62
C LEU A 95 -3.40 0.98 -14.94
N HIS A 96 -4.11 0.98 -16.05
CA HIS A 96 -4.93 2.11 -16.51
C HIS A 96 -6.37 2.09 -15.99
N ASP A 97 -6.76 1.07 -15.23
CA ASP A 97 -8.09 0.98 -14.64
C ASP A 97 -8.22 1.97 -13.47
N GLU A 98 -9.37 2.64 -13.38
CA GLU A 98 -9.64 3.64 -12.33
C GLU A 98 -9.52 3.05 -10.91
N ASP A 99 -9.82 1.76 -10.76
CA ASP A 99 -9.78 1.05 -9.48
C ASP A 99 -8.52 0.19 -9.28
N PHE A 100 -7.49 0.35 -10.13
CA PHE A 100 -6.25 -0.44 -10.09
C PHE A 100 -5.69 -0.62 -8.67
N TYR A 101 -5.47 0.47 -7.94
CA TYR A 101 -4.91 0.43 -6.59
C TYR A 101 -5.83 -0.29 -5.60
N THR A 102 -7.15 -0.17 -5.77
CA THR A 102 -8.14 -0.95 -5.00
C THR A 102 -8.06 -2.44 -5.35
N GLN A 103 -7.86 -2.79 -6.62
CA GLN A 103 -7.68 -4.18 -7.05
C GLN A 103 -6.40 -4.78 -6.46
N VAL A 104 -5.28 -4.06 -6.49
CA VAL A 104 -4.00 -4.47 -5.87
C VAL A 104 -4.17 -4.68 -4.37
N ALA A 105 -4.86 -3.77 -3.68
CA ALA A 105 -5.16 -3.93 -2.25
C ALA A 105 -5.95 -5.22 -1.98
N LYS A 106 -7.01 -5.49 -2.76
CA LYS A 106 -7.81 -6.72 -2.64
C LYS A 106 -6.95 -7.96 -2.88
N GLN A 107 -6.08 -7.92 -3.89
CA GLN A 107 -5.23 -9.05 -4.23
C GLN A 107 -4.22 -9.34 -3.13
N TRP A 108 -3.55 -8.32 -2.59
CA TRP A 108 -2.55 -8.50 -1.54
C TRP A 108 -3.15 -9.03 -0.23
N VAL A 109 -4.36 -8.59 0.13
CA VAL A 109 -5.07 -9.03 1.34
C VAL A 109 -5.52 -10.50 1.26
N LYS A 110 -5.73 -11.04 0.04
CA LYS A 110 -6.12 -12.45 -0.18
C LYS A 110 -4.96 -13.44 -0.02
N LYS A 111 -3.73 -13.03 -0.32
CA LYS A 111 -2.51 -13.87 -0.20
C LYS A 111 -2.07 -14.10 1.24
#